data_AF-A0A0G0VDP7-F1
#
_entry.id   AF-A0A0G0VDP7-F1
#
_cell.length_a   1.000
_cell.length_b   1.000
_cell.length_c   1.000
_cell.angle_alpha   90.00
_cell.angle_beta   90.00
_cell.angle_gamma   90.00
#
_symmetry.space_group_name_H-M   'P 1'
#
loop_
_entity.id
_entity.type
_entity.pdbx_description
1 polymer ?
#
loop_
_entity_poly.entity_id
_entity_poly.type
_entity_poly.pdbx_seq_one_letter_code
_entity_poly.pdbx_strand_id
1 'polypeptide(L)'
;MNYPEMGGYEPPVEKPKSPELTRERLADMQTLEVEITGNFDSILQSVKESTGADLQPRPDGFHLTIIGPTESKILSTLDDATLAELQQINEQVQRGEGINVSGVGFIDGASSQYQMREVDKVKKTAFVALDIPALQAFRQKVGLPPKDFHVTLGFEGGDIHMQVLRQEPVKPGSPKMKDITGPIPKQADPRFSEVALPEMNFGGLDGQMKQRK
;
A
#
# COMPACT_ATOMS: atom_id res chain seq x y z
N MET A 1 10.10 57.78 -4.69
CA MET A 1 9.09 57.00 -3.96
C MET A 1 9.09 55.60 -4.56
N ASN A 2 9.67 54.63 -3.87
CA ASN A 2 9.62 53.23 -4.26
C ASN A 2 8.40 52.60 -3.59
N TYR A 3 7.50 52.02 -4.39
CA TYR A 3 6.46 51.13 -3.88
C TYR A 3 7.08 49.75 -3.65
N PRO A 4 6.83 49.10 -2.50
CA PRO A 4 7.28 47.73 -2.30
C PRO A 4 6.43 46.79 -3.16
N GLU A 5 7.09 45.89 -3.86
CA GLU A 5 6.48 44.77 -4.59
C GLU A 5 5.66 43.93 -3.61
N MET A 6 4.36 43.87 -3.82
CA MET A 6 3.49 42.94 -3.08
C MET A 6 3.77 41.55 -3.60
N GLY A 7 4.38 40.71 -2.74
CA GLY A 7 4.62 39.31 -3.00
C GLY A 7 3.32 38.62 -3.42
N GLY A 8 3.38 37.93 -4.56
CA GLY A 8 2.28 37.15 -5.10
C GLY A 8 1.87 36.08 -4.09
N TYR A 9 0.65 36.19 -3.57
CA TYR A 9 -0.01 35.11 -2.87
C TYR A 9 -0.42 34.10 -3.94
N GLU A 10 0.41 33.07 -4.17
CA GLU A 10 -0.05 31.93 -4.96
C GLU A 10 -1.15 31.23 -4.14
N PRO A 11 -2.38 31.10 -4.67
CA PRO A 11 -3.42 30.36 -3.98
C PRO A 11 -2.93 28.92 -3.78
N PRO A 12 -3.26 28.28 -2.65
CA PRO A 12 -2.91 26.88 -2.43
C PRO A 12 -3.46 26.07 -3.60
N VAL A 13 -2.59 25.30 -4.25
CA VAL A 13 -2.96 24.37 -5.31
C VAL A 13 -4.03 23.44 -4.74
N GLU A 14 -5.26 23.61 -5.21
CA GLU A 14 -6.39 22.79 -4.80
C GLU A 14 -6.07 21.36 -5.22
N LYS A 15 -5.78 20.49 -4.25
CA LYS A 15 -5.51 19.07 -4.53
C LYS A 15 -6.75 18.53 -5.25
N PRO A 16 -6.60 17.83 -6.39
CA PRO A 16 -7.74 17.27 -7.09
C PRO A 16 -8.52 16.38 -6.11
N LYS A 17 -9.78 16.73 -5.85
CA LYS A 17 -10.65 15.91 -5.00
C LYS A 17 -10.76 14.53 -5.62
N SER A 18 -10.56 13.50 -4.81
CA SER A 18 -10.87 12.15 -5.25
C SER A 18 -12.34 12.10 -5.69
N PRO A 19 -12.69 11.25 -6.66
CA PRO A 19 -14.08 11.02 -7.01
C PRO A 19 -14.89 10.54 -5.80
N GLU A 20 -16.18 10.89 -5.79
CA GLU A 20 -17.14 10.43 -4.78
C GLU A 20 -17.31 8.91 -4.87
N LEU A 21 -17.34 8.24 -3.71
CA LEU A 21 -17.55 6.79 -3.64
C LEU A 21 -19.05 6.50 -3.70
N THR A 22 -19.57 6.27 -4.90
CA THR A 22 -20.96 5.84 -5.09
C THR A 22 -21.08 4.32 -5.12
N ARG A 23 -22.27 3.78 -4.80
CA ARG A 23 -22.56 2.33 -4.90
C ARG A 23 -22.23 1.78 -6.30
N GLU A 24 -22.55 2.53 -7.34
CA GLU A 24 -22.28 2.12 -8.74
C GLU A 24 -20.78 2.01 -9.01
N ARG A 25 -19.99 3.02 -8.61
CA ARG A 25 -18.53 2.98 -8.77
C ARG A 25 -17.92 1.83 -8.01
N LEU A 26 -18.28 1.65 -6.74
CA LEU A 26 -17.76 0.57 -5.90
C LEU A 26 -18.13 -0.82 -6.44
N ALA A 27 -19.33 -0.98 -7.02
CA ALA A 27 -19.74 -2.24 -7.62
C ALA A 27 -18.87 -2.63 -8.83
N ASP A 28 -18.36 -1.64 -9.57
CA ASP A 28 -17.51 -1.83 -10.75
C ASP A 28 -16.01 -1.81 -10.43
N MET A 29 -15.61 -1.55 -9.18
CA MET A 29 -14.21 -1.58 -8.77
C MET A 29 -13.69 -3.01 -8.54
N GLN A 30 -12.46 -3.26 -9.00
CA GLN A 30 -11.65 -4.43 -8.73
C GLN A 30 -10.70 -4.21 -7.54
N THR A 31 -10.27 -2.98 -7.30
CA THR A 31 -9.47 -2.63 -6.13
C THR A 31 -10.01 -1.39 -5.46
N LEU A 32 -9.67 -1.21 -4.19
CA LEU A 32 -9.80 0.06 -3.47
C LEU A 32 -8.42 0.42 -2.95
N GLU A 33 -7.90 1.56 -3.38
CA GLU A 33 -6.53 2.00 -3.23
C GLU A 33 -6.49 3.49 -2.91
N VAL A 34 -5.37 3.95 -2.36
CA VAL A 34 -5.05 5.37 -2.22
C VAL A 34 -3.79 5.63 -3.01
N GLU A 35 -3.86 6.54 -3.97
CA GLU A 35 -2.67 7.05 -4.64
C GLU A 35 -1.82 7.84 -3.64
N ILE A 36 -0.51 7.62 -3.70
CA ILE A 36 0.47 8.26 -2.85
C ILE A 36 1.46 8.99 -3.74
N THR A 37 1.69 10.27 -3.45
CA THR A 37 2.74 11.04 -4.10
C THR A 37 3.73 11.55 -3.07
N GLY A 38 5.01 11.54 -3.44
CA GLY A 38 6.13 11.91 -2.58
C GLY A 38 7.44 11.60 -3.30
N ASN A 39 8.53 12.25 -2.86
CA ASN A 39 9.87 11.91 -3.35
C ASN A 39 10.52 10.91 -2.39
N PHE A 40 10.62 9.65 -2.82
CA PHE A 40 11.19 8.56 -2.03
C PHE A 40 12.64 8.21 -2.40
N ASP A 41 13.30 9.00 -3.24
CA ASP A 41 14.65 8.70 -3.74
C ASP A 41 15.66 8.59 -2.61
N SER A 42 15.57 9.46 -1.60
CA SER A 42 16.45 9.42 -0.42
C SER A 42 16.29 8.12 0.38
N ILE A 43 15.06 7.58 0.46
CA ILE A 43 14.80 6.30 1.12
C ILE A 43 15.44 5.16 0.32
N LEU A 44 15.20 5.11 -0.99
CA LEU A 44 15.78 4.07 -1.84
C LEU A 44 17.31 4.10 -1.82
N GLN A 45 17.91 5.30 -1.81
CA GLN A 45 19.35 5.48 -1.65
C GLN A 45 19.84 4.97 -0.29
N SER A 46 19.14 5.29 0.81
CA SER A 46 19.49 4.81 2.16
C SER A 46 19.42 3.28 2.26
N VAL A 47 18.40 2.68 1.63
CA VAL A 47 18.27 1.21 1.53
C VAL A 47 19.44 0.62 0.76
N LYS A 48 19.80 1.22 -0.39
CA LYS A 48 20.94 0.79 -1.19
C LYS A 48 22.26 0.85 -0.43
N GLU A 49 22.52 1.95 0.27
CA GLU A 49 23.74 2.12 1.08
C GLU A 49 23.84 1.09 2.21
N SER A 50 22.71 0.79 2.86
CA SER A 50 22.67 -0.13 4.01
C SER A 50 22.66 -1.61 3.63
N THR A 51 22.16 -1.95 2.44
CA THR A 51 21.88 -3.35 2.06
C THR A 51 22.56 -3.80 0.77
N GLY A 52 23.05 -2.86 -0.05
CA GLY A 52 23.54 -3.11 -1.41
C GLY A 52 22.44 -3.36 -2.45
N ALA A 53 21.16 -3.31 -2.06
CA ALA A 53 20.04 -3.53 -2.97
C ALA A 53 19.84 -2.35 -3.93
N ASP A 54 19.79 -2.61 -5.24
CA ASP A 54 19.56 -1.57 -6.26
C ASP A 54 18.11 -1.56 -6.72
N LEU A 55 17.23 -1.12 -5.81
CA LEU A 55 15.79 -1.18 -5.99
C LEU A 55 15.33 -0.22 -7.09
N GLN A 56 14.59 -0.73 -8.07
CA GLN A 56 13.94 0.09 -9.07
C GLN A 56 12.63 0.64 -8.51
N PRO A 57 12.35 1.94 -8.63
CA PRO A 57 11.08 2.52 -8.23
C PRO A 57 9.90 1.83 -8.91
N ARG A 58 8.76 1.82 -8.23
CA ARG A 58 7.53 1.26 -8.80
C ARG A 58 7.12 2.06 -10.06
N PRO A 59 6.92 1.41 -11.22
CA PRO A 59 6.68 2.12 -12.48
C PRO A 59 5.30 2.77 -12.58
N ASP A 60 4.29 2.16 -11.94
CA ASP A 60 2.89 2.59 -12.02
C ASP A 60 2.52 3.63 -10.95
N GLY A 61 3.52 4.27 -10.33
CA GLY A 61 3.33 5.15 -9.19
C GLY A 61 3.13 4.40 -7.87
N PHE A 62 3.00 5.16 -6.78
CA PHE A 62 2.89 4.63 -5.43
C PHE A 62 1.42 4.59 -5.01
N HIS A 63 1.03 3.47 -4.40
CA HIS A 63 -0.29 3.36 -3.83
C HIS A 63 -0.29 2.48 -2.60
N LEU A 64 -1.30 2.70 -1.77
CA LEU A 64 -1.69 1.83 -0.70
C LEU A 64 -2.93 1.03 -1.14
N THR A 65 -2.91 -0.30 -1.04
CA THR A 65 -4.10 -1.12 -1.36
C THR A 65 -4.91 -1.45 -0.11
N ILE A 66 -6.16 -1.00 -0.06
CA ILE A 66 -7.11 -1.27 1.02
C ILE A 66 -7.88 -2.55 0.73
N ILE A 67 -8.45 -2.70 -0.47
CA ILE A 67 -9.19 -3.89 -0.93
C ILE A 67 -8.53 -4.41 -2.20
N GLY A 68 -8.08 -5.66 -2.18
CA GLY A 68 -7.47 -6.29 -3.35
C GLY A 68 -8.48 -6.94 -4.31
N PRO A 69 -8.04 -7.40 -5.50
CA PRO A 69 -8.91 -8.04 -6.49
C PRO A 69 -9.74 -9.20 -5.96
N THR A 70 -9.16 -10.02 -5.07
CA THR A 70 -9.81 -11.19 -4.45
C THR A 70 -10.84 -10.81 -3.38
N GLU A 71 -10.81 -9.57 -2.90
CA GLU A 71 -11.69 -9.04 -1.85
C GLU A 71 -12.80 -8.15 -2.43
N SER A 72 -12.67 -7.73 -3.70
CA SER A 72 -13.51 -6.75 -4.39
C SER A 72 -15.02 -6.95 -4.31
N LYS A 73 -15.48 -8.19 -4.14
CA LYS A 73 -16.92 -8.50 -4.00
C LYS A 73 -17.56 -7.71 -2.85
N ILE A 74 -16.80 -7.42 -1.78
CA ILE A 74 -17.31 -6.68 -0.62
C ILE A 74 -17.77 -5.27 -0.97
N LEU A 75 -17.14 -4.63 -1.98
CA LEU A 75 -17.42 -3.26 -2.38
C LEU A 75 -18.86 -3.12 -2.93
N SER A 76 -19.35 -4.15 -3.60
CA SER A 76 -20.73 -4.19 -4.12
C SER A 76 -21.81 -4.46 -3.06
N THR A 77 -21.41 -4.82 -1.83
CA THR A 77 -22.35 -5.25 -0.78
C THR A 77 -22.44 -4.29 0.40
N LEU A 78 -21.83 -3.11 0.31
CA LEU A 78 -21.89 -2.11 1.38
C LEU A 78 -23.32 -1.58 1.55
N ASP A 79 -23.76 -1.41 2.80
CA ASP A 79 -24.97 -0.67 3.13
C ASP A 79 -24.71 0.86 3.12
N ASP A 80 -25.77 1.66 3.16
CA ASP A 80 -25.64 3.13 3.06
C ASP A 80 -24.84 3.72 4.22
N ALA A 81 -24.98 3.15 5.41
CA ALA A 81 -24.26 3.60 6.60
C ALA A 81 -22.74 3.36 6.46
N THR A 82 -22.35 2.19 5.95
CA THR A 82 -20.93 1.84 5.73
C THR A 82 -20.36 2.59 4.54
N LEU A 83 -21.15 2.87 3.50
CA LEU A 83 -20.72 3.74 2.41
C LEU A 83 -20.44 5.17 2.88
N ALA A 84 -21.35 5.73 3.69
CA ALA A 84 -21.17 7.07 4.26
C ALA A 84 -19.92 7.15 5.15
N GLU A 85 -19.67 6.11 5.96
CA GLU A 85 -18.45 5.99 6.76
C GLU A 85 -17.20 5.92 5.88
N LEU A 86 -17.21 5.10 4.81
CA LEU A 86 -16.09 5.01 3.88
C LEU A 86 -15.81 6.35 3.18
N GLN A 87 -16.85 7.14 2.87
CA GLN A 87 -16.71 8.49 2.33
C GLN A 87 -16.08 9.46 3.36
N GLN A 88 -16.44 9.35 4.64
CA GLN A 88 -15.77 10.14 5.70
C GLN A 88 -14.29 9.76 5.83
N ILE A 89 -13.97 8.46 5.78
CA ILE A 89 -12.59 7.97 5.80
C ILE A 89 -11.81 8.50 4.59
N ASN A 90 -12.44 8.49 3.40
CA ASN A 90 -11.84 9.04 2.18
C ASN A 90 -11.39 10.50 2.36
N GLU A 91 -12.28 11.33 2.92
CA GLU A 91 -11.99 12.74 3.15
C GLU A 91 -10.88 12.96 4.18
N GLN A 92 -10.84 12.15 5.25
CA GLN A 92 -9.76 12.17 6.24
C GLN A 92 -8.41 11.80 5.59
N VAL A 93 -8.40 10.73 4.80
CA VAL A 93 -7.21 10.25 4.10
C VAL A 93 -6.66 11.31 3.15
N GLN A 94 -7.52 12.00 2.37
CA GLN A 94 -7.08 13.09 1.48
C GLN A 94 -6.40 14.26 2.21
N ARG A 95 -6.79 14.49 3.48
CA ARG A 95 -6.16 15.49 4.35
C ARG A 95 -4.92 14.98 5.09
N GLY A 96 -4.60 13.68 4.94
CA GLY A 96 -3.52 13.03 5.69
C GLY A 96 -3.87 12.77 7.17
N GLU A 97 -5.14 12.87 7.55
CA GLU A 97 -5.59 12.71 8.93
C GLU A 97 -5.66 11.23 9.31
N GLY A 98 -5.23 10.89 10.53
CA GLY A 98 -5.32 9.52 11.05
C GLY A 98 -4.39 8.51 10.36
N ILE A 99 -3.40 8.99 9.61
CA ILE A 99 -2.37 8.16 8.96
C ILE A 99 -1.09 8.27 9.77
N ASN A 100 -0.67 7.16 10.37
CA ASN A 100 0.61 7.05 11.06
C ASN A 100 1.62 6.40 10.14
N VAL A 101 2.72 7.09 9.84
CA VAL A 101 3.83 6.50 9.09
C VAL A 101 4.77 5.80 10.07
N SER A 102 4.77 4.48 10.06
CA SER A 102 5.52 3.66 11.01
C SER A 102 7.02 3.56 10.70
N GLY A 103 7.41 3.82 9.45
CA GLY A 103 8.80 3.79 9.01
C GLY A 103 9.00 3.02 7.71
N VAL A 104 10.26 2.80 7.35
CA VAL A 104 10.67 2.07 6.15
C VAL A 104 10.88 0.60 6.48
N GLY A 105 10.23 -0.28 5.75
CA GLY A 105 10.46 -1.72 5.79
C GLY A 105 11.22 -2.21 4.56
N PHE A 106 11.94 -3.31 4.73
CA PHE A 106 12.70 -3.95 3.68
C PHE A 106 12.61 -5.47 3.81
N ILE A 107 12.45 -6.15 2.67
CA ILE A 107 12.49 -7.61 2.58
C ILE A 107 13.54 -7.98 1.54
N ASP A 108 14.52 -8.78 1.97
CA ASP A 108 15.44 -9.49 1.09
C ASP A 108 15.04 -10.96 1.09
N GLY A 109 14.62 -11.48 -0.05
CA GLY A 109 14.17 -12.86 -0.16
C GLY A 109 15.25 -13.89 0.20
N ALA A 110 16.53 -13.55 0.05
CA ALA A 110 17.64 -14.46 0.34
C ALA A 110 17.89 -14.61 1.84
N SER A 111 17.66 -13.54 2.61
CA SER A 111 17.99 -13.44 4.04
C SER A 111 16.77 -13.20 4.94
N SER A 112 15.57 -13.27 4.38
CA SER A 112 14.31 -13.10 5.11
C SER A 112 14.18 -14.10 6.26
N GLN A 113 13.68 -13.61 7.41
CA GLN A 113 13.29 -14.46 8.54
C GLN A 113 12.09 -15.36 8.23
N TYR A 114 11.33 -15.03 7.18
CA TYR A 114 10.18 -15.80 6.73
C TYR A 114 10.58 -16.85 5.70
N GLN A 115 9.86 -17.96 5.64
CA GLN A 115 10.11 -18.99 4.65
C GLN A 115 9.69 -18.47 3.25
N MET A 116 10.66 -18.22 2.39
CA MET A 116 10.44 -17.70 1.04
C MET A 116 10.27 -18.83 0.01
N ARG A 117 9.44 -18.58 -1.01
CA ARG A 117 9.42 -19.41 -2.22
C ARG A 117 10.75 -19.25 -2.96
N GLU A 118 11.21 -20.30 -3.64
CA GLU A 118 12.47 -20.26 -4.40
C GLU A 118 12.54 -19.07 -5.37
N VAL A 119 11.43 -18.76 -6.06
CA VAL A 119 11.34 -17.64 -7.01
C VAL A 119 11.44 -16.27 -6.34
N ASP A 120 11.15 -16.17 -5.05
CA ASP A 120 11.19 -14.92 -4.31
C ASP A 120 12.54 -14.72 -3.61
N LYS A 121 13.38 -15.77 -3.49
CA LYS A 121 14.69 -15.68 -2.82
C LYS A 121 15.68 -14.75 -3.50
N VAL A 122 15.50 -14.49 -4.79
CA VAL A 122 16.35 -13.56 -5.57
C VAL A 122 15.83 -12.14 -5.56
N LYS A 123 14.65 -11.91 -4.96
CA LYS A 123 13.96 -10.63 -4.99
C LYS A 123 14.28 -9.80 -3.77
N LYS A 124 14.12 -8.48 -3.90
CA LYS A 124 14.20 -7.53 -2.79
C LYS A 124 13.11 -6.48 -2.94
N THR A 125 12.59 -5.96 -1.84
CA THR A 125 11.53 -4.94 -1.86
C THR A 125 11.67 -4.00 -0.67
N ALA A 126 11.54 -2.70 -0.91
CA ALA A 126 11.35 -1.69 0.13
C ALA A 126 9.93 -1.11 0.09
N PHE A 127 9.43 -0.75 1.26
CA PHE A 127 8.10 -0.17 1.41
C PHE A 127 8.06 0.80 2.59
N VAL A 128 7.10 1.73 2.59
CA VAL A 128 6.73 2.49 3.78
C VAL A 128 5.61 1.75 4.48
N ALA A 129 5.78 1.43 5.75
CA ALA A 129 4.74 0.85 6.60
C ALA A 129 3.84 1.96 7.14
N LEU A 130 2.52 1.74 7.08
CA LEU A 130 1.51 2.68 7.52
C LEU A 130 0.58 2.00 8.52
N ASP A 131 0.11 2.76 9.50
CA ASP A 131 -1.02 2.40 10.35
C ASP A 131 -2.15 3.41 10.13
N ILE A 132 -3.32 2.89 9.76
CA ILE A 132 -4.51 3.70 9.46
C ILE A 132 -5.71 3.03 10.17
N PRO A 133 -5.94 3.35 11.46
CA PRO A 133 -6.93 2.67 12.28
C PRO A 133 -8.34 2.68 11.69
N ALA A 134 -8.73 3.78 11.04
CA ALA A 134 -10.05 3.90 10.41
C ALA A 134 -10.24 2.89 9.27
N LEU A 135 -9.20 2.64 8.45
CA LEU A 135 -9.26 1.63 7.39
C LEU A 135 -9.21 0.20 7.95
N GLN A 136 -8.53 -0.03 9.08
CA GLN A 136 -8.60 -1.33 9.77
C GLN A 136 -10.02 -1.60 10.30
N ALA A 137 -10.63 -0.60 10.95
CA ALA A 137 -11.99 -0.68 11.46
C ALA A 137 -12.99 -0.93 10.33
N PHE A 138 -12.85 -0.24 9.20
CA PHE A 138 -13.63 -0.51 7.99
C PHE A 138 -13.48 -1.97 7.53
N ARG A 139 -12.25 -2.48 7.38
CA ARG A 139 -11.99 -3.87 6.97
C ARG A 139 -12.67 -4.87 7.92
N GLN A 140 -12.53 -4.66 9.23
CA GLN A 140 -13.16 -5.50 10.24
C GLN A 140 -14.69 -5.48 10.12
N LYS A 141 -15.28 -4.27 9.97
CA LYS A 141 -16.74 -4.08 9.84
C LYS A 141 -17.31 -4.85 8.64
N VAL A 142 -16.57 -4.90 7.53
CA VAL A 142 -16.99 -5.61 6.33
C VAL A 142 -16.55 -7.09 6.30
N GLY A 143 -16.08 -7.62 7.44
CA GLY A 143 -15.73 -9.04 7.59
C GLY A 143 -14.42 -9.46 6.94
N LEU A 144 -13.54 -8.52 6.61
CA LEU A 144 -12.21 -8.80 6.09
C LEU A 144 -11.18 -8.92 7.22
N PRO A 145 -10.13 -9.74 7.03
CA PRO A 145 -9.05 -9.83 8.00
C PRO A 145 -8.27 -8.50 8.06
N PRO A 146 -7.59 -8.24 9.20
CA PRO A 146 -6.67 -7.10 9.30
C PRO A 146 -5.59 -7.20 8.22
N LYS A 147 -5.06 -6.05 7.81
CA LYS A 147 -4.06 -5.97 6.74
C LYS A 147 -2.94 -5.03 7.14
N ASP A 148 -1.69 -5.41 6.87
CA ASP A 148 -0.58 -4.49 7.04
C ASP A 148 -0.54 -3.51 5.87
N PHE A 149 -0.92 -2.27 6.16
CA PHE A 149 -0.93 -1.20 5.18
C PHE A 149 0.51 -0.77 4.86
N HIS A 150 0.82 -0.73 3.57
CA HIS A 150 2.15 -0.36 3.10
C HIS A 150 2.08 0.23 1.71
N VAL A 151 3.10 1.02 1.39
CA VAL A 151 3.34 1.59 0.07
C VAL A 151 4.65 1.00 -0.45
N THR A 152 4.60 0.12 -1.44
CA THR A 152 5.81 -0.39 -2.09
C THR A 152 6.53 0.74 -2.80
N LEU A 153 7.78 1.01 -2.41
CA LEU A 153 8.61 2.06 -2.99
C LEU A 153 9.40 1.54 -4.20
N GLY A 154 9.92 0.33 -4.10
CA GLY A 154 10.74 -0.23 -5.17
C GLY A 154 11.14 -1.65 -4.90
N PHE A 155 11.61 -2.31 -5.95
CA PHE A 155 12.01 -3.72 -5.90
C PHE A 155 13.16 -4.04 -6.86
N GLU A 156 13.87 -5.11 -6.52
CA GLU A 156 14.85 -5.78 -7.39
C GLU A 156 14.30 -7.19 -7.66
N GLY A 157 14.15 -7.58 -8.93
CA GLY A 157 13.58 -8.89 -9.30
C GLY A 157 12.06 -9.05 -9.09
N GLY A 158 11.39 -8.04 -8.54
CA GLY A 158 9.93 -7.98 -8.38
C GLY A 158 9.48 -7.81 -6.91
N ASP A 159 8.22 -7.41 -6.73
CA ASP A 159 7.64 -7.26 -5.38
C ASP A 159 7.49 -8.61 -4.65
N ILE A 160 7.59 -8.57 -3.33
CA ILE A 160 7.46 -9.68 -2.41
C ILE A 160 6.26 -9.43 -1.48
N HIS A 161 5.25 -10.28 -1.58
CA HIS A 161 4.05 -10.19 -0.71
C HIS A 161 3.83 -11.41 0.17
N MET A 162 4.32 -12.59 -0.22
CA MET A 162 3.88 -13.86 0.34
C MET A 162 5.04 -14.69 0.88
N GLN A 163 4.83 -15.31 2.03
CA GLN A 163 5.66 -16.35 2.61
C GLN A 163 4.99 -17.71 2.48
N VAL A 164 5.77 -18.77 2.54
CA VAL A 164 5.30 -20.15 2.68
C VAL A 164 5.00 -20.38 4.16
N LEU A 165 3.76 -20.72 4.49
CA LEU A 165 3.35 -21.05 5.85
C LEU A 165 3.56 -22.54 6.15
N ARG A 166 3.33 -23.39 5.14
CA ARG A 166 3.52 -24.83 5.19
C ARG A 166 3.45 -25.42 3.79
N GLN A 167 3.83 -26.69 3.67
CA GLN A 167 3.72 -27.47 2.45
C GLN A 167 2.78 -28.66 2.66
N GLU A 168 1.89 -28.90 1.71
CA GLU A 168 0.93 -30.03 1.76
C GLU A 168 0.98 -30.85 0.47
N PRO A 169 0.77 -32.17 0.50
CA PRO A 169 0.69 -32.97 -0.72
C PRO A 169 -0.41 -32.45 -1.65
N VAL A 170 -0.12 -32.36 -2.95
CA VAL A 170 -1.10 -31.89 -3.96
C VAL A 170 -2.37 -32.76 -3.97
N LYS A 171 -2.21 -34.04 -3.62
CA LYS A 171 -3.27 -35.02 -3.38
C LYS A 171 -2.79 -36.06 -2.37
N PRO A 172 -3.70 -36.77 -1.68
CA PRO A 172 -3.31 -37.84 -0.74
C PRO A 172 -2.30 -38.82 -1.38
N GLY A 173 -1.16 -39.02 -0.72
CA GLY A 173 -0.10 -39.93 -1.16
C GLY A 173 0.83 -39.41 -2.26
N SER A 174 0.74 -38.14 -2.68
CA SER A 174 1.64 -37.58 -3.70
C SER A 174 3.01 -37.20 -3.12
N PRO A 175 4.12 -37.45 -3.84
CA PRO A 175 5.43 -36.88 -3.49
C PRO A 175 5.55 -35.39 -3.88
N LYS A 176 4.60 -34.86 -4.64
CA LYS A 176 4.57 -33.44 -5.02
C LYS A 176 3.87 -32.64 -3.92
N MET A 177 4.58 -31.65 -3.40
CA MET A 177 4.08 -30.72 -2.39
C MET A 177 3.60 -29.43 -3.05
N LYS A 178 2.57 -28.82 -2.46
CA LYS A 178 2.04 -27.50 -2.79
C LYS A 178 2.32 -26.57 -1.61
N ASP A 179 2.81 -25.38 -1.93
CA ASP A 179 2.98 -24.32 -0.94
C ASP A 179 1.62 -23.74 -0.55
N ILE A 180 1.35 -23.71 0.75
CA ILE A 180 0.29 -22.90 1.34
C ILE A 180 0.94 -21.59 1.76
N THR A 181 0.51 -20.50 1.14
CA THR A 181 1.13 -19.19 1.33
C THR A 181 0.23 -18.25 2.12
N GLY A 182 0.85 -17.28 2.79
CA GLY A 182 0.18 -16.18 3.48
C GLY A 182 0.98 -14.89 3.32
N PRO A 183 0.38 -13.74 3.66
CA PRO A 183 1.07 -12.46 3.56
C PRO A 183 2.29 -12.42 4.49
N ILE A 184 3.36 -11.78 4.03
CA ILE A 184 4.49 -11.40 4.89
C ILE A 184 4.07 -10.17 5.70
N PRO A 185 4.29 -10.16 7.03
CA PRO A 185 4.08 -8.97 7.83
C PRO A 185 4.89 -7.77 7.32
N LYS A 186 4.23 -6.62 7.11
CA LYS A 186 4.85 -5.41 6.53
C LYS A 186 5.13 -4.38 7.62
N GLN A 187 6.19 -4.64 8.39
CA GLN A 187 6.63 -3.77 9.49
C GLN A 187 7.84 -2.94 9.10
N ALA A 188 8.03 -1.81 9.79
CA ALA A 188 9.25 -1.02 9.66
C ALA A 188 10.46 -1.83 10.13
N ASP A 189 11.57 -1.70 9.41
CA ASP A 189 12.83 -2.34 9.73
C ASP A 189 13.66 -1.39 10.60
N PRO A 190 14.10 -1.80 11.80
CA PRO A 190 14.85 -0.95 12.72
C PRO A 190 16.13 -0.34 12.12
N ARG A 191 16.72 -0.98 11.10
CA ARG A 191 17.89 -0.46 10.38
C ARG A 191 17.65 0.90 9.72
N PHE A 192 16.39 1.24 9.44
CA PHE A 192 16.01 2.50 8.79
C PHE A 192 15.25 3.45 9.71
N SER A 193 15.36 3.27 11.03
CA SER A 193 14.69 4.11 12.03
C SER A 193 15.11 5.59 12.00
N GLU A 194 16.31 5.89 11.49
CA GLU A 194 16.82 7.26 11.34
C GLU A 194 16.55 7.87 9.95
N VAL A 195 15.97 7.10 9.02
CA VAL A 195 15.68 7.60 7.67
C VAL A 195 14.56 8.62 7.74
N ALA A 196 14.85 9.85 7.30
CA ALA A 196 13.84 10.91 7.20
C ALA A 196 12.78 10.53 6.15
N LEU A 197 11.53 10.48 6.59
CA LEU A 197 10.39 10.23 5.71
C LEU A 197 10.01 11.53 4.98
N PRO A 198 9.81 11.51 3.65
CA PRO A 198 9.37 12.68 2.91
C PRO A 198 7.92 13.01 3.28
N GLU A 199 7.51 14.23 2.97
CA GLU A 199 6.08 14.57 2.97
C GLU A 199 5.35 13.69 1.95
N MET A 200 4.27 13.05 2.40
CA MET A 200 3.44 12.19 1.59
C MET A 200 2.09 12.86 1.36
N ASN A 201 1.65 12.87 0.11
CA ASN A 201 0.34 13.36 -0.30
C ASN A 201 -0.55 12.19 -0.71
N PHE A 202 -1.81 12.23 -0.29
CA PHE A 202 -2.77 11.14 -0.44
C PHE A 202 -3.90 11.57 -1.38
N GLY A 203 -4.05 10.88 -2.52
CA GLY A 203 -5.04 11.20 -3.55
C GLY A 203 -6.49 10.86 -3.21
N GLY A 204 -6.72 10.22 -2.05
CA GLY A 204 -8.01 9.67 -1.64
C GLY A 204 -8.26 8.26 -2.18
N LEU A 205 -9.41 7.71 -1.81
CA LEU A 205 -9.83 6.37 -2.17
C LEU A 205 -10.35 6.34 -3.63
N ASP A 206 -9.72 5.50 -4.46
CA ASP A 206 -10.17 5.14 -5.81
C ASP A 206 -9.74 3.70 -6.12
N GLY A 207 -9.80 3.25 -7.36
CA GLY A 207 -9.19 1.97 -7.70
C GLY A 207 -9.39 1.53 -9.14
N GLN A 208 -8.85 0.35 -9.45
CA GLN A 208 -8.95 -0.20 -10.80
C GLN A 208 -10.38 -0.63 -11.08
N MET A 209 -10.93 -0.19 -12.21
CA MET A 209 -12.27 -0.61 -12.66
C MET A 209 -12.19 -2.00 -13.32
N LYS A 210 -13.24 -2.81 -13.13
CA LYS A 210 -13.42 -4.08 -13.85
C LYS A 210 -13.48 -3.82 -15.35
N GLN A 211 -12.69 -4.56 -16.12
CA GLN A 211 -12.82 -4.53 -17.58
C GLN A 211 -14.20 -5.06 -17.97
N ARG A 212 -15.04 -4.21 -18.57
CA ARG A 212 -16.30 -4.64 -19.19
C ARG A 212 -15.95 -5.42 -20.46
N LYS A 213 -16.30 -6.70 -20.49
CA LYS A 213 -16.15 -7.58 -21.67
C LYS A 213 -17.24 -7.31 -22.69
#